data_AF-A0A2P6QLM2-F1
#
_entry.id   AF-A0A2P6QLM2-F1
#
_cell.length_a   1.000
_cell.length_b   1.000
_cell.length_c   1.000
_cell.angle_alpha   90.00
_cell.angle_beta   90.00
_cell.angle_gamma   90.00
#
_symmetry.space_group_name_H-M   'P 1'
#
loop_
_entity.id
_entity.type
_entity.pdbx_description
1 polymer ?
#
loop_
_entity_poly.entity_id
_entity_poly.type
_entity_poly.pdbx_seq_one_letter_code
_entity_poly.pdbx_strand_id
1 'polypeptide(L)' 'MLCNSSQVDLDNVDEREFPEVKDLQFLDCILEEGEMLYIPPKWWHYVRSLTTSMSVSFWWSDYDSSATS' A
#
# COMPACT_ATOMS: atom_id res chain seq x y z
N MET A 1 -11.47 9.34 10.92
CA MET A 1 -10.79 9.78 9.67
C MET A 1 -9.51 8.97 9.57
N LEU A 2 -9.23 8.37 8.41
CA LEU A 2 -7.94 7.74 8.17
C LEU A 2 -6.88 8.85 8.24
N CYS A 3 -5.88 8.69 9.11
CA CYS A 3 -4.89 9.73 9.38
C CYS A 3 -3.65 9.63 8.45
N ASN A 4 -3.62 8.64 7.57
CA ASN A 4 -2.46 8.31 6.73
C ASN A 4 -2.88 7.82 5.33
N SER A 5 -3.84 8.50 4.71
CA SER A 5 -4.15 8.29 3.29
C SER A 5 -3.53 9.41 2.46
N SER A 6 -2.99 9.07 1.29
CA SER A 6 -2.48 10.06 0.35
C SER A 6 -3.63 10.94 -0.14
N GLN A 7 -3.34 12.21 -0.39
CA GLN A 7 -4.26 13.14 -1.06
C GLN A 7 -4.18 13.01 -2.60
N VAL A 8 -3.13 12.37 -3.10
CA VAL A 8 -2.90 12.19 -4.54
C VAL A 8 -3.82 11.10 -5.07
N ASP A 9 -4.65 11.45 -6.05
CA ASP A 9 -5.35 10.48 -6.89
C ASP A 9 -4.36 9.93 -7.93
N LEU A 10 -3.96 8.66 -7.78
CA LEU A 10 -3.00 8.03 -8.68
C LEU A 10 -3.60 7.63 -10.04
N ASP A 11 -4.94 7.57 -10.16
CA ASP A 11 -5.60 7.33 -11.45
C ASP A 11 -5.75 8.62 -12.28
N ASN A 12 -5.69 9.78 -11.63
CA ASN A 12 -5.79 11.09 -12.28
C ASN A 12 -4.97 12.17 -11.54
N VAL A 13 -3.64 12.03 -11.61
CA VAL A 13 -2.69 12.90 -10.90
C VAL A 13 -2.75 14.35 -11.40
N ASP A 14 -3.02 15.30 -10.51
CA ASP A 14 -2.75 16.73 -10.76
C ASP A 14 -1.30 17.07 -10.40
N GLU A 15 -0.44 17.08 -11.41
CA GLU A 15 0.98 17.42 -11.27
C GLU A 15 1.23 18.88 -10.86
N ARG A 16 0.23 19.76 -10.98
CA ARG A 16 0.37 21.16 -10.53
C ARG A 16 0.19 21.26 -9.02
N GLU A 17 -0.69 20.44 -8.47
CA GLU A 17 -0.94 20.37 -7.03
C GLU A 17 0.12 19.51 -6.33
N PHE A 18 0.54 18.40 -6.95
CA PHE A 18 1.51 17.45 -6.40
C PHE A 18 2.72 17.24 -7.34
N PRO A 19 3.58 18.25 -7.52
CA PRO A 19 4.68 18.19 -8.49
C PRO A 19 5.70 17.08 -8.21
N GLU A 20 5.91 16.73 -6.94
CA GLU A 20 6.87 15.71 -6.49
C GLU A 20 6.49 14.28 -6.93
N VAL A 21 5.26 14.06 -7.41
CA VAL A 21 4.83 12.75 -7.92
C VAL A 21 5.67 12.31 -9.14
N LYS A 22 6.22 13.27 -9.89
CA LYS A 22 7.06 12.99 -11.08
C LYS A 22 8.33 12.21 -10.78
N ASP A 23 8.91 12.45 -9.61
CA ASP A 23 10.16 11.84 -9.18
C ASP A 23 9.92 10.70 -8.18
N LEU A 24 8.65 10.30 -8.00
CA LEU A 24 8.28 9.24 -7.07
C LEU A 24 8.86 7.90 -7.52
N GLN A 25 9.70 7.32 -6.67
CA GLN A 25 10.19 5.95 -6.84
C GLN A 25 9.21 4.97 -6.19
N PHE A 26 8.83 3.94 -6.91
CA PHE A 26 7.93 2.90 -6.43
C PHE A 26 8.27 1.55 -7.04
N LEU A 27 7.69 0.50 -6.45
CA LEU A 27 7.68 -0.84 -7.01
C LEU A 27 6.25 -1.14 -7.47
N ASP A 28 6.11 -1.68 -8.68
CA ASP A 28 4.85 -2.13 -9.24
C ASP A 28 4.86 -3.63 -9.49
N CYS A 29 3.68 -4.24 -9.41
CA CYS A 29 3.46 -5.62 -9.79
C CYS A 29 1.99 -5.83 -10.18
N ILE A 30 1.75 -6.88 -10.96
CA ILE A 30 0.42 -7.45 -11.16
C ILE A 30 0.36 -8.70 -10.30
N LEU A 31 -0.52 -8.71 -9.30
CA LEU A 31 -0.70 -9.86 -8.41
C LEU A 31 -1.72 -10.82 -9.01
N GLU A 32 -1.30 -12.05 -9.32
CA GLU A 32 -2.15 -13.08 -9.92
C GLU A 32 -2.75 -14.05 -8.89
N GLU A 33 -3.65 -14.91 -9.36
CA GLU A 33 -4.29 -15.94 -8.52
C GLU A 33 -3.25 -16.91 -7.96
N GLY A 34 -3.33 -17.16 -6.65
CA GLY A 34 -2.43 -18.08 -5.94
C GLY A 34 -1.11 -17.46 -5.49
N GLU A 35 -0.83 -16.22 -5.88
CA GLU A 35 0.35 -15.48 -5.44
C GLU A 35 0.13 -14.79 -4.07
N MET A 36 1.24 -14.43 -3.44
CA MET A 36 1.25 -13.68 -2.18
C MET A 36 2.19 -12.49 -2.28
N LEU A 37 1.66 -11.31 -1.96
CA LEU A 37 2.43 -10.08 -1.84
C LEU A 37 2.70 -9.78 -0.36
N TYR A 38 3.97 -9.64 0.00
CA TYR A 38 4.35 -9.12 1.32
C TYR A 38 4.49 -7.60 1.24
N ILE A 39 3.70 -6.89 2.06
CA ILE A 39 3.77 -5.43 2.23
C ILE A 39 4.40 -5.16 3.61
N PRO A 40 5.64 -4.65 3.69
CA PRO A 40 6.27 -4.36 4.97
C PRO A 40 5.53 -3.28 5.77
N PRO A 41 5.67 -3.26 7.11
CA PRO A 41 5.08 -2.23 7.94
C PRO A 41 5.45 -0.81 7.47
N LYS A 42 4.47 0.09 7.50
CA LYS A 42 4.58 1.51 7.09
C LYS A 42 4.78 1.75 5.58
N TRP A 43 4.80 0.72 4.75
CA TRP A 43 4.84 0.91 3.30
C TRP A 43 3.50 1.42 2.77
N TRP A 44 3.59 2.50 2.00
CA TRP A 44 2.47 2.97 1.18
C TRP A 44 2.19 1.94 0.09
N HIS A 45 0.91 1.60 -0.07
CA HIS A 45 0.47 0.67 -1.10
C HIS A 45 -0.81 1.22 -1.73
N TYR A 46 -0.83 1.22 -3.05
CA TYR A 46 -2.00 1.51 -3.87
C TYR A 46 -2.37 0.25 -4.64
N VAL A 47 -3.64 -0.12 -4.63
CA VAL A 47 -4.12 -1.36 -5.23
C VAL A 47 -5.30 -1.01 -6.14
N ARG A 48 -5.21 -1.44 -7.40
CA ARG A 48 -6.29 -1.31 -8.38
C ARG A 48 -6.61 -2.67 -8.99
N SER A 49 -7.88 -3.05 -8.92
CA SER A 49 -8.37 -4.25 -9.58
C SER A 49 -8.43 -4.03 -11.09
N LEU A 50 -7.77 -4.90 -11.87
CA LEU A 50 -7.84 -4.89 -13.34
C LEU A 50 -9.12 -5.57 -13.88
N THR A 51 -9.69 -6.48 -13.09
CA THR A 51 -10.93 -7.22 -13.33
C THR A 51 -11.68 -7.41 -12.01
N THR A 52 -12.88 -8.00 -12.02
CA THR A 52 -13.50 -8.49 -10.79
C THR A 52 -12.54 -9.41 -10.05
N SER A 53 -12.21 -9.08 -8.80
CA SER A 53 -11.14 -9.71 -8.04
C SER A 53 -11.54 -9.95 -6.57
N MET A 54 -10.95 -10.97 -5.95
CA MET A 54 -11.05 -11.23 -4.51
C MET A 54 -9.64 -11.48 -3.93
N SER A 55 -9.33 -10.87 -2.79
CA SER A 55 -8.04 -11.02 -2.10
C SER A 55 -8.26 -11.17 -0.60
N VAL A 56 -7.31 -11.84 0.07
CA VAL A 56 -7.33 -12.03 1.53
C VAL A 56 -6.05 -11.46 2.11
N SER A 57 -6.17 -10.64 3.16
CA SER A 57 -5.03 -10.00 3.82
C SER A 57 -4.85 -10.56 5.22
N PHE A 58 -3.61 -10.90 5.56
CA PHE A 58 -3.21 -11.32 6.90
C PHE A 58 -2.45 -10.18 7.57
N TRP A 59 -2.86 -9.78 8.76
CA TRP A 59 -2.23 -8.73 9.54
C TRP A 59 -1.67 -9.33 10.82
N TRP A 60 -0.38 -9.13 11.05
CA TRP A 60 0.29 -9.51 12.29
C TRP A 60 0.82 -8.27 12.99
N SER A 61 0.87 -8.33 14.32
CA SER A 61 1.49 -7.29 15.15
C SER A 61 2.45 -7.97 16.09
N ASP A 62 3.70 -7.50 16.11
CA ASP A 62 4.70 -7.97 17.04
C ASP A 62 4.52 -7.22 18.36
N TYR A 63 3.54 -7.65 19.16
CA TYR A 63 3.46 -7.26 20.57
C TYR A 63 4.21 -8.32 21.38
N ASP A 64 5.54 -8.28 21.38
CA ASP A 64 6.29 -8.95 22.43
C ASP A 64 6.18 -8.13 23.73
N SER A 65 5.21 -8.49 24.56
CA SER A 65 5.13 -8.08 25.95
C SER A 65 5.76 -9.16 26.83
N SER A 66 7.07 -9.38 26.74
CA SER A 66 7.78 -10.22 27.71
C SER A 66 9.27 -9.89 27.89
N ALA A 67 9.58 -8.69 28.37
CA ALA A 67 10.86 -8.45 29.05
C ALA A 67 10.73 -7.39 30.16
N THR A 68 9.80 -7.64 31.09
CA THR A 68 9.96 -7.17 32.47
C THR A 68 10.06 -8.40 33.35
N SER A 69 11.28 -8.75 33.74
CA SER A 69 11.60 -9.51 34.95
C SER A 69 12.62 -8.70 35.72
#